data_AF-A0A3A0AML0-F1
#
_entry.id   AF-A0A3A0AML0-F1
#
_cell.length_a   1.000
_cell.length_b   1.000
_cell.length_c   1.000
_cell.angle_alpha   90.00
_cell.angle_beta   90.00
_cell.angle_gamma   90.00
#
_symmetry.space_group_name_H-M   'P 1'
#
loop_
_entity.id
_entity.type
_entity.pdbx_description
1 polymer ?
#
loop_
_entity_poly.entity_id
_entity_poly.type
_entity_poly.pdbx_seq_one_letter_code
_entity_poly.pdbx_strand_id
1 'polypeptide(L)'
;MEQVQPGIDNEKRPDNDNRKRRPVDQKQSTDQKPVKKESAGQRWRQARPTKTTVFWSALGAIVLTLILGFTWGGWVTGGTAQNMAAVSAQEALLTRLTPMCMALFNQDPERDEKLQALQATASYQRAAYVQAQGWATLPGEAQPDTKVAAECAKRLMLIDQ
;
A
#
# COMPACT_ATOMS: atom_id res chain seq x y z
N MET A 1 -8.63 -49.08 87.70
CA MET A 1 -8.22 -48.11 88.73
C MET A 1 -8.34 -46.74 88.09
N GLU A 2 -9.55 -46.19 88.00
CA GLU A 2 -10.23 -45.49 89.10
C GLU A 2 -9.62 -44.10 89.33
N GLN A 3 -10.25 -43.08 88.77
CA GLN A 3 -10.60 -41.87 89.51
C GLN A 3 -11.97 -41.38 89.00
N VAL A 4 -12.96 -41.76 89.80
CA VAL A 4 -14.34 -41.29 89.87
C VAL A 4 -14.32 -39.90 90.53
N GLN A 5 -15.07 -38.94 89.97
CA GLN A 5 -15.54 -37.79 90.75
C GLN A 5 -17.08 -37.77 90.67
N PRO A 6 -17.78 -37.65 91.82
CA PRO A 6 -19.20 -37.96 91.96
C PRO A 6 -20.12 -36.80 91.52
N GLY A 7 -21.41 -37.13 91.35
CA GLY A 7 -22.51 -36.16 91.36
C GLY A 7 -22.56 -35.38 92.70
N ILE A 8 -23.54 -34.53 92.98
CA ILE A 8 -24.97 -34.61 92.70
C ILE A 8 -25.55 -33.23 93.00
N ASP A 9 -26.25 -32.62 92.05
CA ASP A 9 -27.36 -31.72 92.36
C ASP A 9 -28.25 -31.56 91.13
N ASN A 10 -29.30 -32.38 91.16
CA ASN A 10 -30.48 -32.30 90.34
C ASN A 10 -31.42 -31.25 90.94
N GLU A 11 -32.34 -30.75 90.12
CA GLU A 11 -33.51 -29.94 90.47
C GLU A 11 -33.37 -28.39 90.38
N LYS A 12 -33.67 -27.84 89.19
CA LYS A 12 -34.94 -27.10 88.97
C LYS A 12 -35.08 -26.67 87.49
N ARG A 13 -36.10 -27.22 86.81
CA ARG A 13 -36.86 -26.53 85.73
C ARG A 13 -38.24 -26.24 86.35
N PRO A 14 -38.94 -25.13 86.05
CA PRO A 14 -39.20 -24.56 84.72
C PRO A 14 -38.68 -23.11 84.68
N ASP A 15 -38.48 -22.47 83.53
CA ASP A 15 -39.57 -21.70 82.92
C ASP A 15 -39.35 -21.55 81.42
N ASN A 16 -40.41 -21.89 80.70
CA ASN A 16 -40.59 -21.66 79.28
C ASN A 16 -40.88 -20.17 79.07
N ASP A 17 -39.83 -19.38 78.84
CA ASP A 17 -39.95 -18.00 78.36
C ASP A 17 -39.61 -17.91 76.87
N ASN A 18 -40.53 -18.43 76.05
CA ASN A 18 -40.62 -18.19 74.61
C ASN A 18 -41.08 -16.74 74.30
N ARG A 19 -40.52 -15.73 74.98
CA ARG A 19 -41.04 -14.37 74.91
C ARG A 19 -40.00 -13.28 75.15
N LYS A 20 -39.15 -13.02 74.16
CA LYS A 20 -38.94 -11.65 73.68
C LYS A 20 -38.19 -11.58 72.35
N ARG A 21 -38.98 -11.24 71.33
CA ARG A 21 -38.67 -10.41 70.16
C ARG A 21 -37.19 -10.09 69.96
N ARG A 22 -36.61 -10.72 68.93
CA ARG A 22 -35.41 -10.24 68.23
C ARG A 22 -35.54 -8.74 67.92
N PRO A 23 -34.66 -7.86 68.40
CA PRO A 23 -34.47 -6.59 67.76
C PRO A 23 -33.66 -6.83 66.48
N VAL A 24 -34.25 -6.43 65.36
CA VAL A 24 -33.57 -5.73 64.26
C VAL A 24 -32.16 -6.23 63.96
N ASP A 25 -32.04 -7.16 63.02
CA ASP A 25 -30.94 -7.18 62.04
C ASP A 25 -31.32 -8.07 60.86
N GLN A 26 -32.50 -7.82 60.28
CA GLN A 26 -32.82 -8.26 58.93
C GLN A 26 -32.34 -7.17 57.96
N LYS A 27 -31.02 -7.00 57.85
CA LYS A 27 -30.39 -6.31 56.71
C LYS A 27 -29.85 -7.35 55.74
N GLN A 28 -30.78 -8.14 55.20
CA GLN A 28 -30.56 -8.93 54.00
C GLN A 28 -31.43 -8.35 52.89
N SER A 29 -31.14 -7.10 52.54
CA SER A 29 -31.34 -6.63 51.17
C SER A 29 -29.97 -6.65 50.52
N THR A 30 -29.80 -7.65 49.66
CA THR A 30 -29.02 -7.56 48.43
C THR A 30 -29.12 -6.15 47.85
N ASP A 31 -28.09 -5.33 48.04
CA ASP A 31 -27.88 -4.11 47.27
C ASP A 31 -26.52 -4.25 46.57
N GLN A 32 -26.60 -4.46 45.26
CA GLN A 32 -25.47 -4.49 44.36
C GLN A 32 -24.55 -3.30 44.63
N LYS A 33 -23.26 -3.55 44.88
CA LYS A 33 -22.24 -2.50 44.68
C LYS A 33 -22.50 -1.88 43.30
N PRO A 34 -22.62 -0.54 43.17
CA PRO A 34 -22.74 0.05 41.85
C PRO A 34 -21.48 -0.33 41.09
N VAL A 35 -21.65 -1.08 40.00
CA VAL A 35 -20.58 -1.35 39.04
C VAL A 35 -20.18 0.02 38.51
N LYS A 36 -19.09 0.58 39.07
CA LYS A 36 -18.49 1.82 38.57
C LYS A 36 -18.24 1.61 37.08
N LYS A 37 -18.96 2.35 36.24
CA LYS A 37 -18.72 2.34 34.79
C LYS A 37 -17.29 2.82 34.59
N GLU A 38 -16.41 1.93 34.17
CA GLU A 38 -15.03 2.29 33.91
C GLU A 38 -15.00 3.39 32.84
N SER A 39 -14.53 4.57 33.24
CA SER A 39 -14.44 5.74 32.37
C SER A 39 -13.55 5.40 31.19
N ALA A 40 -13.99 5.70 29.97
CA ALA A 40 -13.21 5.50 28.76
C ALA A 40 -11.79 6.07 28.92
N GLY A 41 -11.64 7.23 29.58
CA GLY A 41 -10.34 7.84 29.89
C GLY A 41 -9.42 7.00 30.77
N GLN A 42 -9.94 6.18 31.69
CA GLN A 42 -9.13 5.25 32.47
C GLN A 42 -8.71 4.02 31.64
N ARG A 43 -9.55 3.58 30.69
CA ARG A 43 -9.24 2.48 29.76
C ARG A 43 -8.11 2.85 28.79
N TRP A 44 -8.07 4.09 28.32
CA TRP A 44 -6.96 4.59 27.48
C TRP A 44 -5.64 4.75 28.26
N ARG A 45 -5.69 5.04 29.56
CA ARG A 45 -4.49 5.12 30.41
C ARG A 45 -3.92 3.76 30.81
N GLN A 46 -4.76 2.72 30.87
CA GLN A 46 -4.35 1.36 31.21
C GLN A 46 -4.01 0.49 30.00
N ALA A 47 -4.38 0.93 28.80
CA ALA A 47 -3.88 0.35 27.56
C ALA A 47 -2.36 0.55 27.50
N ARG A 48 -1.60 -0.43 28.03
CA ARG A 48 -0.19 -0.60 27.74
C ARG A 48 -0.12 -1.36 26.43
N PRO A 49 0.05 -0.68 25.29
CA PRO A 49 0.05 -1.39 24.03
C PRO A 49 1.29 -2.29 24.00
N THR A 50 1.08 -3.59 23.80
CA THR A 50 2.17 -4.56 23.68
C THR A 50 3.05 -4.15 22.51
N LYS A 51 4.37 -4.27 22.65
CA LYS A 51 5.35 -3.83 21.63
C LYS A 51 5.01 -4.35 20.22
N THR A 52 4.49 -5.57 20.14
CA THR A 52 4.06 -6.21 18.90
C THR A 52 2.84 -5.52 18.28
N THR A 53 1.82 -5.18 19.07
CA THR A 53 0.61 -4.50 18.58
C THR A 53 0.93 -3.10 18.06
N VAL A 54 1.82 -2.37 18.72
CA VAL A 54 2.31 -1.07 18.23
C VAL A 54 3.02 -1.24 16.90
N PHE A 55 3.92 -2.21 16.79
CA PHE A 55 4.66 -2.48 15.56
C PHE A 55 3.74 -2.76 14.36
N TRP A 56 2.75 -3.65 14.53
CA TRP A 56 1.79 -3.96 13.47
C TRP A 56 0.88 -2.77 13.13
N SER A 57 0.46 -1.99 14.13
CA SER A 57 -0.32 -0.77 13.90
C SER A 57 0.47 0.29 13.13
N ALA A 58 1.77 0.45 13.43
CA ALA A 58 2.66 1.38 12.74
C ALA A 58 2.88 0.95 11.29
N LEU A 59 3.14 -0.34 11.05
CA LEU A 59 3.24 -0.88 9.68
C LEU A 59 1.95 -0.67 8.89
N GLY A 60 0.79 -0.95 9.49
CA GLY A 60 -0.51 -0.73 8.87
C GLY A 60 -0.74 0.74 8.51
N ALA A 61 -0.39 1.66 9.41
CA ALA A 61 -0.48 3.10 9.16
C ALA A 61 0.44 3.55 8.03
N ILE A 62 1.68 3.05 7.95
CA ILE A 62 2.62 3.35 6.86
C ILE A 62 2.06 2.85 5.53
N VAL A 63 1.60 1.61 5.44
CA VAL A 63 1.05 1.07 4.20
C VAL A 63 -0.18 1.87 3.75
N LEU A 64 -1.04 2.24 4.70
CA LEU A 64 -2.24 3.03 4.41
C LEU A 64 -1.90 4.45 3.93
N THR A 65 -0.90 5.12 4.52
CA THR A 65 -0.44 6.44 4.04
C THR A 65 0.26 6.35 2.69
N LEU A 66 1.02 5.29 2.43
CA LEU A 66 1.58 5.04 1.10
C LEU A 66 0.47 4.84 0.07
N ILE A 67 -0.54 4.01 0.34
CA ILE A 67 -1.64 3.82 -0.60
C ILE A 67 -2.35 5.15 -0.85
N LEU A 68 -2.74 5.90 0.18
CA LEU A 68 -3.41 7.20 0.00
C LEU A 68 -2.53 8.22 -0.72
N GLY A 69 -1.24 8.30 -0.39
CA GLY A 69 -0.30 9.25 -1.00
C GLY A 69 0.06 8.89 -2.46
N PHE A 70 0.24 7.61 -2.75
CA PHE A 70 0.59 7.13 -4.08
C PHE A 70 -0.64 7.05 -5.01
N THR A 71 -1.84 6.83 -4.48
CA THR A 71 -3.08 6.78 -5.29
C THR A 71 -3.65 8.16 -5.57
N TRP A 72 -3.69 9.05 -4.57
CA TRP A 72 -4.38 10.34 -4.73
C TRP A 72 -3.43 11.50 -4.97
N GLY A 73 -2.22 11.44 -4.41
CA GLY A 73 -1.20 12.49 -4.54
C GLY A 73 -0.27 12.32 -5.75
N GLY A 74 -0.35 11.19 -6.47
CA GLY A 74 0.56 10.89 -7.58
C GLY A 74 2.03 10.81 -7.14
N TRP A 75 2.29 10.60 -5.85
CA TRP A 75 3.64 10.51 -5.33
C TRP A 75 4.26 9.24 -5.87
N VAL A 76 5.26 9.35 -6.74
CA VAL A 76 5.96 8.23 -7.34
C VAL A 76 7.36 8.20 -6.74
N THR A 77 7.90 7.02 -6.42
CA THR A 77 9.28 6.89 -5.91
C THR A 77 10.25 7.51 -6.92
N GLY A 78 11.27 8.23 -6.46
CA GLY A 78 12.17 8.99 -7.35
C GLY A 78 12.74 8.17 -8.51
N GLY A 79 13.03 6.88 -8.31
CA GLY A 79 13.46 5.97 -9.37
C GLY A 79 12.38 5.71 -10.44
N THR A 80 11.13 5.53 -10.02
CA THR A 80 9.99 5.40 -10.95
C THR A 80 9.67 6.75 -11.60
N ALA A 81 9.85 7.88 -10.91
CA ALA A 81 9.70 9.23 -11.48
C ALA A 81 10.70 9.45 -12.61
N GLN A 82 11.96 9.09 -12.39
CA GLN A 82 13.04 9.21 -13.36
C GLN A 82 12.78 8.33 -14.58
N ASN A 83 12.35 7.08 -14.36
CA ASN A 83 12.04 6.17 -15.45
C ASN A 83 10.82 6.64 -16.25
N MET A 84 9.76 7.08 -15.58
CA MET A 84 8.58 7.66 -16.23
C MET A 84 8.94 8.91 -17.03
N ALA A 85 9.80 9.79 -16.49
CA ALA A 85 10.28 10.96 -17.20
C ALA A 85 11.08 10.57 -18.45
N ALA A 86 12.00 9.60 -18.35
CA ALA A 86 12.79 9.14 -19.49
C ALA A 86 11.92 8.49 -20.60
N VAL A 87 10.95 7.66 -20.22
CA VAL A 87 10.00 7.06 -21.18
C VAL A 87 9.13 8.13 -21.83
N SER A 88 8.57 9.06 -21.05
CA SER A 88 7.74 10.16 -21.57
C SER A 88 8.51 11.08 -22.52
N ALA A 89 9.79 11.36 -22.23
CA ALA A 89 10.65 12.15 -23.08
C ALA A 89 10.89 11.43 -24.41
N GLN A 90 11.17 10.13 -24.38
CA GLN A 90 11.33 9.32 -25.59
C GLN A 90 10.04 9.26 -26.41
N GLU A 91 8.88 9.06 -25.80
CA GLU A 91 7.59 9.07 -26.51
C GLU A 91 7.27 10.43 -27.14
N ALA A 92 7.55 11.52 -26.41
CA ALA A 92 7.40 12.87 -26.92
C ALA A 92 8.32 13.11 -28.13
N LEU A 93 9.57 12.62 -28.05
CA LEU A 93 10.51 12.68 -29.17
C LEU A 93 10.00 11.88 -30.36
N LEU A 94 9.59 10.62 -30.18
CA LEU A 94 9.02 9.80 -31.25
C LEU A 94 7.84 10.51 -31.94
N THR A 95 6.91 11.06 -31.15
CA THR A 95 5.72 11.73 -31.69
C THR A 95 6.06 12.97 -32.53
N ARG A 96 7.17 13.65 -32.22
CA ARG A 96 7.59 14.90 -32.90
C ARG A 96 8.63 14.69 -33.99
N LEU A 97 9.54 13.75 -33.82
CA LEU A 97 10.65 13.49 -34.75
C LEU A 97 10.25 12.49 -35.83
N THR A 98 9.34 11.56 -35.58
CA THR A 98 8.89 10.65 -36.64
C THR A 98 8.32 11.38 -37.86
N PRO A 99 7.46 12.42 -37.75
CA PRO A 99 7.04 13.18 -38.92
C PRO A 99 8.20 13.94 -39.59
N MET A 100 9.25 14.30 -38.84
CA MET A 100 10.47 14.88 -39.42
C MET A 100 11.25 13.84 -40.25
N CYS A 101 11.37 12.61 -39.77
CA CYS A 101 11.97 11.52 -40.55
C CYS A 101 11.25 11.29 -41.88
N MET A 102 9.91 11.41 -41.89
CA MET A 102 9.12 11.32 -43.13
C MET A 102 9.36 12.50 -44.06
N ALA A 103 9.57 13.71 -43.52
CA ALA A 103 9.92 14.86 -44.32
C ALA A 103 11.31 14.69 -44.97
N LEU A 104 12.30 14.16 -44.25
CA LEU A 104 13.62 13.86 -44.81
C LEU A 104 13.54 12.78 -45.89
N PHE A 105 12.78 11.71 -45.64
CA PHE A 105 12.51 10.66 -46.63
C PHE A 105 11.89 11.24 -47.91
N ASN A 106 10.89 12.12 -47.78
CA ASN A 106 10.22 12.74 -48.93
C ASN A 106 11.11 13.72 -49.71
N GLN A 107 12.17 14.25 -49.10
CA GLN A 107 13.17 15.09 -49.76
C GLN A 107 14.27 14.27 -50.45
N ASP A 108 14.37 12.97 -50.15
CA ASP A 108 15.37 12.10 -50.77
C ASP A 108 14.99 11.84 -52.24
N PRO A 109 15.87 12.16 -53.21
CA PRO A 109 15.59 11.92 -54.62
C PRO A 109 15.47 10.43 -54.97
N GLU A 110 16.08 9.56 -54.16
CA GLU A 110 16.09 8.10 -54.36
C GLU A 110 15.12 7.38 -53.39
N ARG A 111 14.09 8.10 -52.91
CA ARG A 111 13.16 7.59 -51.88
C ARG A 111 12.55 6.22 -52.23
N ASP A 112 12.17 6.00 -53.48
CA ASP A 112 11.45 4.80 -53.90
C ASP A 112 12.39 3.58 -53.92
N GLU A 113 13.61 3.75 -54.41
CA GLU A 113 14.64 2.72 -54.44
C GLU A 113 15.12 2.37 -53.02
N LYS A 114 15.31 3.39 -52.18
CA LYS A 114 15.70 3.21 -50.78
C LYS A 114 14.58 2.58 -49.93
N LEU A 115 13.32 2.82 -50.27
CA LEU A 115 12.17 2.18 -49.61
C LEU A 115 12.09 0.69 -49.98
N GLN A 116 12.31 0.33 -51.24
CA GLN A 116 12.41 -1.08 -51.67
C GLN A 116 13.56 -1.80 -50.96
N ALA A 117 14.73 -1.16 -50.88
CA ALA A 117 15.86 -1.71 -50.13
C ALA A 117 15.56 -1.86 -48.63
N LEU A 118 14.84 -0.91 -48.02
CA LEU A 118 14.39 -1.02 -46.63
C LEU A 118 13.39 -2.19 -46.45
N GLN A 119 12.54 -2.46 -47.44
CA GLN A 119 11.58 -3.56 -47.42
C GLN A 119 12.28 -4.92 -47.46
N ALA A 120 13.28 -5.06 -48.34
CA ALA A 120 14.14 -6.23 -48.46
C ALA A 120 15.04 -6.45 -47.22
N THR A 121 15.29 -5.39 -46.46
CA THR A 121 16.08 -5.45 -45.22
C THR A 121 15.29 -6.13 -44.09
N ALA A 122 15.96 -7.03 -43.36
CA ALA A 122 15.36 -7.72 -42.22
C ALA A 122 14.95 -6.75 -41.11
N SER A 123 13.85 -7.05 -40.41
CA SER A 123 13.24 -6.15 -39.41
C SER A 123 14.22 -5.62 -38.36
N TYR A 124 15.19 -6.42 -37.93
CA TYR A 124 16.21 -6.04 -36.95
C TYR A 124 17.29 -5.09 -37.51
N GLN A 125 17.48 -5.03 -38.83
CA GLN A 125 18.45 -4.16 -39.50
C GLN A 125 17.81 -2.87 -40.03
N ARG A 126 16.48 -2.81 -40.14
CA ARG A 126 15.76 -1.64 -40.69
C ARG A 126 16.07 -0.34 -39.95
N ALA A 127 16.20 -0.40 -38.62
CA ALA A 127 16.58 0.78 -37.83
C ALA A 127 17.98 1.28 -38.25
N ALA A 128 18.98 0.40 -38.31
CA ALA A 128 20.33 0.75 -38.73
C ALA A 128 20.38 1.29 -40.17
N TYR A 129 19.57 0.74 -41.06
CA TYR A 129 19.42 1.25 -42.43
C TYR A 129 18.89 2.69 -42.44
N VAL A 130 17.80 2.97 -41.71
CA VAL A 130 17.24 4.33 -41.61
C VAL A 130 18.23 5.33 -41.00
N GLN A 131 19.06 4.88 -40.05
CA GLN A 131 20.15 5.69 -39.50
C GLN A 131 21.23 5.97 -40.55
N ALA A 132 21.62 4.98 -41.34
CA ALA A 132 22.62 5.13 -42.40
C ALA A 132 22.17 6.09 -43.51
N GLN A 133 20.86 6.16 -43.78
CA GLN A 133 20.28 7.15 -44.69
C GLN A 133 20.18 8.57 -44.10
N GLY A 134 20.43 8.73 -42.80
CA GLY A 134 20.36 10.02 -42.12
C GLY A 134 18.95 10.52 -41.82
N TRP A 135 17.90 9.74 -42.12
CA TRP A 135 16.52 10.15 -41.88
C TRP A 135 16.17 10.23 -40.39
N ALA A 136 16.91 9.52 -39.53
CA ALA A 136 16.76 9.54 -38.07
C ALA A 136 17.74 10.46 -37.33
N THR A 137 18.50 11.29 -38.06
CA THR A 137 19.42 12.27 -37.47
C THR A 137 18.72 13.61 -37.33
N LEU A 138 18.59 14.14 -36.11
CA LEU A 138 17.97 15.45 -35.91
C LEU A 138 18.88 16.57 -36.43
N PRO A 139 18.32 17.66 -36.98
CA PRO A 139 19.09 18.85 -37.30
C PRO A 139 19.66 19.45 -36.01
N GLY A 140 20.99 19.44 -35.90
CA GLY A 140 21.73 19.94 -34.73
C GLY A 140 22.29 18.85 -33.80
N GLU A 141 21.95 17.58 -34.01
CA GLU A 141 22.58 16.45 -33.31
C GLU A 141 23.48 15.64 -34.25
N ALA A 142 24.64 15.23 -33.75
CA ALA A 142 25.60 14.44 -34.52
C ALA A 142 25.31 12.93 -34.52
N GLN A 143 24.40 12.46 -33.65
CA GLN A 143 24.14 11.03 -33.45
C GLN A 143 22.68 10.68 -33.77
N PRO A 144 22.43 9.64 -34.57
CA PRO A 144 21.07 9.21 -34.89
C PRO A 144 20.46 8.42 -33.72
N ASP A 145 19.22 8.76 -33.35
CA ASP A 145 18.50 8.02 -32.30
C ASP A 145 17.95 6.70 -32.87
N THR A 146 18.42 5.57 -32.32
CA THR A 146 18.00 4.21 -32.72
C THR A 146 16.49 3.97 -32.57
N LYS A 147 15.84 4.55 -31.56
CA LYS A 147 14.40 4.37 -31.32
C LYS A 147 13.60 5.16 -32.35
N VAL A 148 14.04 6.37 -32.66
CA VAL A 148 13.44 7.19 -33.72
C VAL A 148 13.59 6.49 -35.07
N ALA A 149 14.74 5.90 -35.34
CA ALA A 149 14.97 5.12 -36.56
C ALA A 149 14.06 3.88 -36.66
N ALA A 150 13.87 3.16 -35.55
CA ALA A 150 12.98 2.00 -35.51
C ALA A 150 11.51 2.38 -35.75
N GLU A 151 11.01 3.42 -35.10
CA GLU A 151 9.64 3.91 -35.33
C GLU A 151 9.47 4.50 -36.73
N CYS A 152 10.47 5.21 -37.24
CA CYS A 152 10.44 5.71 -38.61
C CYS A 152 10.38 4.57 -39.63
N ALA A 153 11.24 3.55 -39.48
CA ALA A 153 11.19 2.35 -40.32
C ALA A 153 9.82 1.68 -40.27
N LYS A 154 9.21 1.59 -39.09
CA LYS A 154 7.86 1.03 -38.92
C LYS A 154 6.80 1.84 -39.68
N ARG A 155 6.90 3.17 -39.67
CA ARG A 155 5.98 4.03 -40.43
C ARG A 155 6.17 3.92 -41.94
N LEU A 156 7.42 3.85 -42.42
CA LEU A 156 7.68 3.62 -43.86
C LEU A 156 7.09 2.30 -44.33
N MET A 157 7.21 1.24 -43.52
CA MET A 157 6.61 -0.06 -43.79
C MET A 157 5.08 -0.07 -43.75
N LEU A 158 4.44 0.92 -43.14
CA LEU A 158 2.98 1.08 -43.11
C LEU A 158 2.45 1.87 -44.31
N ILE A 159 3.26 2.76 -44.89
CA ILE A 159 2.88 3.59 -46.05
C ILE A 159 2.90 2.76 -47.35
N ASP A 160 3.73 1.73 -47.40
CA ASP A 160 3.91 0.83 -48.55
C ASP A 160 2.88 -0.33 -48.61
N GLN A 161 1.99 -0.44 -47.62
CA GLN A 161 0.90 -1.42 -47.60
C GLN A 161 -0.34 -0.89 -48.32
#